data_AF-A0A3M1YLJ9-F1
#
_entry.id   AF-A0A3M1YLJ9-F1
#
_cell.length_a   1.000
_cell.length_b   1.000
_cell.length_c   1.000
_cell.angle_alpha   90.00
_cell.angle_beta   90.00
_cell.angle_gamma   90.00
#
_symmetry.space_group_name_H-M   'P 1'
#
loop_
_entity.id
_entity.type
_entity.pdbx_description
1 polymer ?
#
loop_
_entity_poly.entity_id
_entity_poly.type
_entity_poly.pdbx_seq_one_letter_code
_entity_poly.pdbx_strand_id
1 'polypeptide(L)'
;GMVTEADWNNWTIKDLQPYFRIVLESFTPKRLMFGSDWPVCLLASSYQYWYDTVMHLISPLSDNEKKHILGKVALKVYNLLV
;
A
#
# COMPACT_ATOMS: atom_id res chain seq x y z
N GLY A 1 3.90 2.41 -9.32
CA GLY A 1 2.86 3.13 -8.56
C GLY A 1 3.42 4.17 -7.60
N MET A 2 4.00 3.76 -6.46
CA MET A 2 4.62 4.70 -5.50
C MET A 2 6.15 4.57 -5.50
N VAL A 3 6.67 3.36 -5.34
CA VAL A 3 8.13 3.09 -5.34
C VAL A 3 8.77 3.38 -6.69
N THR A 4 8.04 3.21 -7.79
CA THR A 4 8.53 3.50 -9.15
C THR A 4 8.59 4.99 -9.47
N GLU A 5 7.92 5.83 -8.66
CA GLU A 5 7.94 7.29 -8.80
C GLU A 5 8.97 7.93 -7.85
N ALA A 6 9.59 7.13 -6.98
CA ALA A 6 10.66 7.56 -6.08
C ALA A 6 12.05 7.37 -6.75
N ASP A 7 13.12 7.69 -6.03
CA ASP A 7 14.47 7.30 -6.46
C ASP A 7 14.62 5.78 -6.40
N TRP A 8 14.68 5.12 -7.56
CA TRP A 8 14.71 3.66 -7.69
C TRP A 8 15.83 2.99 -6.90
N ASN A 9 16.94 3.70 -6.65
CA ASN A 9 18.10 3.12 -6.00
C ASN A 9 18.18 3.44 -4.50
N ASN A 10 17.55 4.53 -4.05
CA ASN A 10 17.81 5.08 -2.70
C ASN A 10 16.57 5.49 -1.92
N TRP A 11 15.35 5.22 -2.40
CA TRP A 11 14.15 5.58 -1.66
C TRP A 11 14.10 4.89 -0.28
N THR A 12 13.47 5.56 0.66
CA THR A 12 13.20 5.06 2.01
C THR A 12 11.71 5.17 2.34
N ILE A 13 11.26 4.45 3.37
CA ILE A 13 9.86 4.53 3.84
C ILE A 13 9.46 5.97 4.17
N LYS A 14 10.41 6.79 4.66
CA LYS A 14 10.17 8.21 5.01
C LYS A 14 9.81 9.05 3.79
N ASP A 15 10.33 8.71 2.62
CA ASP A 15 10.04 9.43 1.37
C ASP A 15 8.60 9.14 0.91
N LEU A 16 8.08 7.95 1.21
CA LEU A 16 6.71 7.53 0.87
C LEU A 16 5.66 7.98 1.88
N GLN A 17 6.06 8.15 3.15
CA GLN A 17 5.16 8.41 4.28
C GLN A 17 4.25 9.65 4.09
N PRO A 18 4.71 10.79 3.56
CA PRO A 18 3.84 11.95 3.34
C PRO A 18 2.69 11.67 2.37
N TYR A 19 2.97 10.95 1.28
CA TYR A 19 1.97 10.58 0.28
C TYR A 19 0.99 9.56 0.84
N PHE A 20 1.50 8.54 1.53
CA PHE A 20 0.66 7.55 2.20
C PHE A 20 -0.28 8.22 3.21
N ARG A 21 0.21 9.18 4.02
CA ARG A 21 -0.60 9.90 5.00
C ARG A 21 -1.74 10.68 4.33
N ILE A 22 -1.44 11.46 3.29
CA ILE A 22 -2.46 12.23 2.55
C ILE A 22 -3.55 11.31 1.99
N VAL A 23 -3.15 10.19 1.39
CA VAL A 23 -4.08 9.20 0.84
C VAL A 23 -4.90 8.55 1.95
N LEU A 24 -4.27 8.17 3.07
CA LEU A 24 -4.96 7.61 4.23
C LEU A 24 -5.99 8.56 4.83
N GLU A 25 -5.63 9.83 5.04
CA GLU A 25 -6.53 10.85 5.60
C GLU A 25 -7.68 11.16 4.64
N SER A 26 -7.40 11.29 3.34
CA SER A 26 -8.39 11.68 2.34
C SER A 26 -9.38 10.56 2.03
N PHE A 27 -8.91 9.31 1.93
CA PHE A 27 -9.73 8.20 1.49
C PHE A 27 -10.23 7.33 2.65
N THR A 28 -9.53 7.34 3.78
CA THR A 28 -9.71 6.43 4.93
C THR A 28 -9.42 4.96 4.58
N PRO A 29 -9.17 4.09 5.56
CA PRO A 29 -8.94 2.66 5.30
C PRO A 29 -10.07 1.96 4.51
N LYS A 30 -11.30 2.49 4.55
CA LYS A 30 -12.48 1.89 3.90
C LYS A 30 -12.52 2.08 2.38
N ARG A 31 -11.60 2.88 1.80
CA ARG A 31 -11.52 3.13 0.35
C ARG A 31 -10.09 2.94 -0.19
N LEU A 32 -9.24 2.24 0.55
CA LEU A 32 -7.87 1.92 0.13
C LEU A 32 -7.71 0.41 -0.02
N MET A 33 -6.89 -0.01 -0.98
CA MET A 33 -6.52 -1.40 -1.18
C MET A 33 -5.04 -1.51 -1.53
N PHE A 34 -4.38 -2.56 -1.04
CA PHE A 34 -3.02 -2.90 -1.43
C PHE A 34 -2.98 -3.33 -2.90
N GLY A 35 -1.97 -2.85 -3.62
CA GLY A 35 -1.61 -3.30 -4.96
C GLY A 35 -0.10 -3.35 -5.08
N SER A 36 0.43 -4.45 -5.60
CA SER A 36 1.88 -4.63 -5.72
C SER A 36 2.49 -3.89 -6.91
N ASP A 37 1.69 -3.66 -7.95
CA ASP A 37 2.15 -3.19 -9.26
C ASP A 37 3.22 -4.12 -9.87
N TRP A 38 3.18 -5.41 -9.54
CA TRP A 38 4.07 -6.41 -10.14
C TRP A 38 3.68 -6.66 -11.61
N PRO A 39 4.65 -6.79 -12.54
CA PRO A 39 6.10 -6.83 -12.33
C PRO A 39 6.79 -5.46 -12.34
N VAL A 40 6.08 -4.36 -12.59
CA VAL A 40 6.66 -3.02 -12.74
C VAL A 40 7.37 -2.55 -11.46
N CYS A 41 6.87 -2.94 -10.28
CA CYS A 41 7.52 -2.62 -9.00
C CYS A 41 8.98 -3.13 -8.91
N LEU A 42 9.36 -4.14 -9.71
CA LEU A 42 10.71 -4.70 -9.77
C LEU A 42 11.77 -3.69 -10.26
N LEU A 43 11.36 -2.56 -10.85
CA LEU A 43 12.28 -1.48 -11.24
C LEU A 43 12.87 -0.74 -10.04
N ALA A 44 12.18 -0.74 -8.89
CA ALA A 44 12.56 0.05 -7.72
C ALA A 44 12.48 -0.72 -6.39
N SER A 45 11.94 -1.94 -6.37
CA SER A 45 11.77 -2.73 -5.14
C SER A 45 11.60 -4.22 -5.46
N SER A 46 11.72 -5.09 -4.45
CA SER A 46 11.20 -6.47 -4.56
C SER A 46 9.75 -6.52 -4.11
N TYR A 47 9.00 -7.56 -4.54
CA TYR A 47 7.63 -7.75 -4.07
C TYR A 47 7.55 -7.81 -2.54
N GLN A 48 8.44 -8.59 -1.92
CA GLN A 48 8.50 -8.76 -0.46
C GLN A 48 8.80 -7.43 0.23
N TYR A 49 9.78 -6.68 -0.26
CA TYR A 49 10.15 -5.40 0.35
C TYR A 49 9.05 -4.36 0.22
N TRP A 50 8.34 -4.33 -0.92
CA TRP A 50 7.16 -3.47 -1.07
C TRP A 50 6.03 -3.86 -0.11
N TYR A 51 5.73 -5.15 0.01
CA TYR A 51 4.72 -5.65 0.95
C TYR A 51 5.06 -5.27 2.39
N ASP A 52 6.30 -5.50 2.84
CA ASP A 52 6.76 -5.16 4.18
C ASP A 52 6.72 -3.65 4.44
N THR A 53 7.03 -2.84 3.43
CA THR A 53 6.88 -1.38 3.49
C THR A 53 5.44 -0.96 3.72
N VAL A 54 4.48 -1.55 2.99
CA VAL A 54 3.05 -1.27 3.21
C VAL A 54 2.63 -1.73 4.61
N MET A 55 3.06 -2.91 5.05
CA MET A 55 2.79 -3.40 6.41
C MET A 55 3.33 -2.47 7.49
N HIS A 56 4.51 -1.88 7.30
CA HIS A 56 5.07 -0.87 8.18
C HIS A 56 4.22 0.40 8.20
N LEU A 57 3.85 0.93 7.02
CA LEU A 57 3.06 2.16 6.87
C LEU A 57 1.66 2.04 7.52
N ILE A 58 1.03 0.86 7.45
CA ILE A 58 -0.28 0.60 8.06
C ILE A 58 -0.19 0.12 9.52
N SER A 59 1.01 -0.07 10.07
CA SER A 59 1.20 -0.63 11.42
C SER A 59 0.44 0.11 12.54
N PRO A 60 0.25 1.46 12.50
CA PRO A 60 -0.51 2.17 13.53
C PRO A 60 -2.02 1.95 13.48
N LEU A 61 -2.56 1.38 12.39
CA LEU A 61 -3.99 1.16 12.22
C LEU A 61 -4.48 -0.04 13.04
N SER A 62 -5.78 -0.05 13.35
CA SER A 62 -6.42 -1.22 13.97
C SER A 62 -6.42 -2.43 13.02
N ASP A 63 -6.52 -3.64 13.58
CA ASP A 63 -6.56 -4.87 12.77
C ASP A 63 -7.72 -4.88 11.77
N ASN A 64 -8.85 -4.28 12.12
CA ASN A 64 -9.98 -4.19 11.21
C ASN A 64 -9.69 -3.23 10.06
N GLU A 65 -9.03 -2.10 10.28
CA GLU A 65 -8.61 -1.17 9.23
C GLU A 65 -7.54 -1.78 8.33
N LYS A 66 -6.55 -2.48 8.89
CA LYS A 66 -5.56 -3.26 8.12
C LYS A 66 -6.24 -4.27 7.21
N LYS A 67 -7.24 -5.02 7.70
CA LYS A 67 -8.02 -5.97 6.88
C LYS A 67 -8.79 -5.28 5.74
N HIS A 68 -9.21 -4.03 5.91
CA HIS A 68 -9.82 -3.28 4.80
C HIS A 68 -8.81 -3.05 3.67
N ILE A 69 -7.65 -2.50 4.01
CA ILE A 69 -6.58 -2.20 3.05
C ILE A 69 -6.03 -3.47 2.40
N LEU A 70 -5.84 -4.54 3.18
CA LEU A 70 -5.23 -5.78 2.69
C LEU A 70 -6.18 -6.68 1.89
N GLY A 71 -7.48 -6.39 1.83
CA GLY A 71 -8.37 -7.20 1.00
C GLY A 71 -9.87 -6.89 1.04
N LYS A 72 -10.46 -6.49 2.19
CA LYS A 72 -11.93 -6.32 2.24
C LYS A 72 -12.45 -5.26 1.27
N VAL A 73 -11.68 -4.20 1.02
CA VAL A 73 -12.07 -3.18 0.03
C VAL A 73 -12.05 -3.78 -1.37
N ALA A 74 -11.02 -4.56 -1.73
CA ALA A 74 -10.96 -5.24 -3.02
C ALA A 74 -12.13 -6.22 -3.21
N LEU A 75 -12.41 -7.05 -2.19
CA LEU A 75 -13.55 -7.97 -2.19
C LEU A 75 -14.87 -7.25 -2.49
N LYS A 76 -15.11 -6.12 -1.81
CA LYS A 76 -16.33 -5.33 -1.98
C LYS A 76 -16.40 -4.65 -3.34
N VAL A 77 -15.33 -3.96 -3.75
CA VAL A 77 -15.32 -3.11 -4.95
C VAL A 77 -15.35 -3.96 -6.23
N TYR A 78 -14.64 -5.08 -6.25
CA TYR A 78 -14.60 -5.99 -7.40
C TYR A 78 -15.64 -7.11 -7.34
N ASN A 79 -16.50 -7.13 -6.31
CA ASN A 79 -17.52 -8.15 -6.10
C ASN A 79 -16.96 -9.58 -6.18
N LEU A 80 -15.87 -9.84 -5.46
CA LEU A 80 -15.21 -11.14 -5.44
C LEU A 80 -15.91 -12.09 -4.48
N LEU A 81 -16.13 -13.34 -4.91
CA LEU A 81 -16.66 -14.40 -4.06
C LEU A 81 -15.55 -14.91 -3.14
N VAL A 82 -15.90 -15.19 -1.88
CA VAL A 82 -15.01 -15.74 -0.85
C VAL A 82 -15.63 -16.99 -0.26
#